data_AF-A0A952BHB3-F1
#
_entry.id   AF-A0A952BHB3-F1
#
_cell.length_a   1.000
_cell.length_b   1.000
_cell.length_c   1.000
_cell.angle_alpha   90.00
_cell.angle_beta   90.00
_cell.angle_gamma   90.00
#
_symmetry.space_group_name_H-M   'P 1'
#
loop_
_entity.id
_entity.type
_entity.pdbx_description
1 polymer ?
#
loop_
_entity_poly.entity_id
_entity_poly.type
_entity_poly.pdbx_seq_one_letter_code
_entity_poly.pdbx_strand_id
1 'polypeptide(L)'
;MAEPTATLTIEDLVLRVAREAGMAYYGSDGQQEAMVPIDAHDIDLCRRIVNDGIRLFVKAAPANGWRWTRRLMRVQMGSTEVTGTADSAGATTLVDATLSATYTADDDLNTWWIYITSGTGDGSYAQITDYTTLTGTITVADWLDSNGNAGGTDPVATDTFIITQYETVDGDISRYPLPENFSGSVDGQIAYEADTNHSPIIEWVDESFIRRRRAVTVVTSYPRYAAIFPLEPNAAGAGPKRRFEIRFDPKPSSDDVVEFPFTVGFDRVWLQTGTNSAGDTTSLTDSTIANHYPDDYFNGWVIKIVDGTGKFSNATVTDYTSTTGKFDVADWLAIDGTAGGLDPTVAGAAYVVQPLINTHPAGYRFDDTVESACLAKAETHIDDMAGRGFYRKWLDEDLPDAKKLDARAAPRSVGTMNKSGKGSELLRDRTFNDITFNA
;
A
#
# COMPACT_ATOMS: atom_id res chain seq x y z
N MET A 1 -18.15 19.50 -1.06
CA MET A 1 -17.23 20.03 -2.09
C MET A 1 -15.85 19.48 -1.77
N ALA A 2 -15.40 18.48 -2.52
CA ALA A 2 -14.02 18.00 -2.43
C ALA A 2 -13.10 19.10 -2.95
N GLU A 3 -11.96 19.32 -2.31
CA GLU A 3 -10.93 20.22 -2.84
C GLU A 3 -10.54 19.75 -4.25
N PRO A 4 -10.39 20.66 -5.24
CA PRO A 4 -9.85 20.28 -6.54
C PRO A 4 -8.44 19.77 -6.34
N THR A 5 -8.28 18.45 -6.34
CA THR A 5 -6.98 17.79 -6.27
C THR A 5 -6.39 17.84 -7.67
N ALA A 6 -5.43 18.73 -7.88
CA ALA A 6 -4.66 18.81 -9.12
C ALA A 6 -3.67 17.63 -9.30
N THR A 7 -3.88 16.53 -8.56
CA THR A 7 -2.99 15.38 -8.53
C THR A 7 -3.28 14.48 -9.73
N LEU A 8 -2.27 14.23 -10.56
CA LEU A 8 -2.35 13.26 -11.64
C LEU A 8 -2.34 11.85 -11.08
N THR A 9 -3.40 11.12 -11.38
CA THR A 9 -3.44 9.68 -11.16
C THR A 9 -2.62 8.97 -12.23
N ILE A 10 -2.28 7.72 -11.99
CA ILE A 10 -1.65 6.85 -12.98
C ILE A 10 -2.57 6.65 -14.19
N GLU A 11 -3.89 6.62 -14.00
CA GLU A 11 -4.89 6.62 -15.07
C GLU A 11 -4.71 7.85 -15.98
N ASP A 12 -4.53 9.04 -15.40
CA ASP A 12 -4.28 10.28 -16.14
C ASP A 12 -2.95 10.22 -16.92
N LEU A 13 -1.88 9.71 -16.31
CA LEU A 13 -0.59 9.56 -16.99
C LEU A 13 -0.69 8.62 -18.20
N VAL A 14 -1.36 7.47 -18.03
CA VAL A 14 -1.60 6.51 -19.12
C VAL A 14 -2.44 7.15 -20.22
N LEU A 15 -3.50 7.87 -19.86
CA LEU A 15 -4.36 8.56 -20.82
C LEU A 15 -3.58 9.61 -21.63
N ARG A 16 -2.71 10.40 -20.98
CA ARG A 16 -1.91 11.42 -21.68
C ARG A 16 -0.91 10.79 -22.66
N VAL A 17 -0.22 9.72 -22.25
CA VAL A 17 0.66 8.96 -23.16
C VAL A 17 -0.14 8.39 -24.32
N ALA A 18 -1.29 7.76 -24.05
CA ALA A 18 -2.14 7.18 -25.09
C ALA A 18 -2.66 8.23 -26.08
N ARG A 19 -3.04 9.41 -25.60
CA ARG A 19 -3.53 10.51 -26.43
C ARG A 19 -2.45 11.04 -27.38
N GLU A 20 -1.25 11.27 -26.87
CA GLU A 20 -0.13 11.77 -27.68
C GLU A 20 0.38 10.73 -28.68
N ALA A 21 0.31 9.45 -28.30
CA ALA A 21 0.63 8.30 -29.15
C ALA A 21 -0.46 7.96 -30.19
N GLY A 22 -1.66 8.55 -30.09
CA GLY A 22 -2.79 8.21 -30.97
C GLY A 22 -3.44 6.84 -30.68
N MET A 23 -3.25 6.29 -29.48
CA MET A 23 -3.76 4.99 -29.05
C MET A 23 -4.94 5.10 -28.06
N ALA A 24 -5.37 6.31 -27.74
CA ALA A 24 -6.50 6.53 -26.82
C ALA A 24 -7.80 5.92 -27.39
N TYR A 25 -8.66 5.44 -26.49
CA TYR A 25 -9.98 4.94 -26.85
C TYR A 25 -10.97 6.12 -26.91
N TYR A 26 -11.81 6.18 -27.94
CA TYR A 26 -12.76 7.27 -28.17
C TYR A 26 -14.22 6.77 -28.14
N GLY A 27 -14.48 5.70 -27.38
CA GLY A 27 -15.78 5.02 -27.38
C GLY A 27 -15.99 4.17 -28.64
N SER A 28 -17.04 3.34 -28.59
CA SER A 28 -17.38 2.41 -29.68
C SER A 28 -17.78 3.12 -30.98
N ASP A 29 -18.23 4.37 -30.90
CA ASP A 29 -18.60 5.24 -32.03
C ASP A 29 -17.46 6.17 -32.48
N GLY A 30 -16.34 6.21 -31.75
CA GLY A 30 -15.19 7.07 -32.01
C GLY A 30 -15.44 8.56 -31.76
N GLN A 31 -16.54 8.93 -31.09
CA GLN A 31 -16.92 10.33 -30.86
C GLN A 31 -16.83 10.77 -29.41
N GLN A 32 -16.45 9.87 -28.50
CA GLN A 32 -16.38 10.16 -27.07
C GLN A 32 -15.07 10.87 -26.72
N GLU A 33 -14.99 11.35 -25.48
CA GLU A 33 -13.74 11.89 -24.93
C GLU A 33 -12.66 10.81 -24.93
N ALA A 34 -11.40 11.24 -25.03
CA ALA A 34 -10.28 10.31 -24.98
C ALA A 34 -10.24 9.60 -23.63
N MET A 35 -10.26 8.27 -23.67
CA MET A 35 -10.20 7.34 -22.55
C MET A 35 -8.94 6.49 -22.65
N VAL A 36 -8.63 5.81 -21.54
CA VAL A 36 -7.55 4.82 -21.48
C VAL A 36 -7.77 3.73 -22.53
N PRO A 37 -6.73 3.25 -23.23
CA PRO A 37 -6.86 2.17 -24.20
C PRO A 37 -7.52 0.91 -23.60
N ILE A 38 -8.44 0.31 -24.33
CA ILE A 38 -9.10 -0.95 -23.96
C ILE A 38 -8.43 -2.16 -24.60
N ASP A 39 -7.65 -1.95 -25.66
CA ASP A 39 -6.88 -3.00 -26.32
C ASP A 39 -5.71 -3.44 -25.44
N ALA A 40 -5.55 -4.76 -25.29
CA ALA A 40 -4.57 -5.36 -24.39
C ALA A 40 -3.11 -5.05 -24.77
N HIS A 41 -2.81 -4.91 -26.07
CA HIS A 41 -1.47 -4.55 -26.53
C HIS A 41 -1.17 -3.08 -26.25
N ASP A 42 -2.11 -2.18 -26.59
CA ASP A 42 -1.90 -0.74 -26.46
C ASP A 42 -1.82 -0.31 -24.99
N ILE A 43 -2.63 -0.92 -24.11
CA ILE A 43 -2.56 -0.66 -22.67
C ILE A 43 -1.26 -1.18 -22.05
N ASP A 44 -0.77 -2.36 -22.46
CA ASP A 44 0.51 -2.88 -21.97
C ASP A 44 1.68 -1.99 -22.42
N LEU A 45 1.66 -1.52 -23.67
CA LEU A 45 2.66 -0.58 -24.18
C LEU A 45 2.64 0.74 -23.38
N CYS A 46 1.48 1.37 -23.20
CA CYS A 46 1.33 2.58 -22.39
C CYS A 46 1.82 2.36 -20.94
N ARG A 47 1.44 1.25 -20.31
CA ARG A 47 1.88 0.90 -18.96
C ARG A 47 3.39 0.75 -18.85
N ARG A 48 4.03 0.10 -19.83
CA ARG A 48 5.50 -0.03 -19.87
C ARG A 48 6.16 1.33 -20.00
N ILE A 49 5.64 2.19 -20.89
CA ILE A 49 6.15 3.55 -21.09
C ILE A 49 6.03 4.39 -19.82
N VAL A 50 4.86 4.39 -19.16
CA VAL A 50 4.66 5.14 -17.90
C VAL A 50 5.58 4.61 -16.79
N ASN A 51 5.71 3.29 -16.65
CA ASN A 51 6.64 2.68 -15.70
C ASN A 51 8.09 3.12 -15.95
N ASP A 52 8.53 3.09 -17.20
CA ASP A 52 9.89 3.48 -17.57
C ASP A 52 10.10 4.99 -17.48
N GLY A 53 9.05 5.80 -17.66
CA GLY A 53 9.04 7.25 -17.45
C GLY A 53 9.23 7.61 -15.98
N ILE A 54 8.45 6.99 -15.09
CA ILE A 54 8.61 7.15 -13.64
C ILE A 54 10.01 6.68 -13.21
N ARG A 55 10.48 5.53 -13.70
CA ARG A 55 11.84 5.05 -13.43
C ARG A 55 12.92 5.99 -13.96
N LEU A 56 12.71 6.62 -15.12
CA LEU A 56 13.62 7.62 -15.67
C LEU A 56 13.72 8.83 -14.73
N PHE A 57 12.59 9.34 -14.26
CA PHE A 57 12.54 10.43 -13.28
C PHE A 57 13.23 10.06 -11.96
N VAL A 58 12.92 8.89 -11.39
CA VAL A 58 13.56 8.41 -10.15
C VAL A 58 15.07 8.23 -10.32
N LYS A 59 15.53 7.68 -11.45
CA LYS A 59 16.97 7.51 -11.75
C LYS A 59 17.69 8.82 -12.02
N ALA A 60 16.99 9.85 -12.48
CA ALA A 60 17.55 11.19 -12.75
C ALA A 60 17.78 12.03 -11.47
N ALA A 61 17.84 11.36 -10.32
CA ALA A 61 18.03 11.98 -9.02
C ALA A 61 19.27 12.87 -8.95
N PRO A 62 19.26 13.93 -8.12
CA PRO A 62 20.47 14.65 -7.72
C PRO A 62 21.53 13.71 -7.13
N ALA A 63 22.78 14.19 -7.03
CA ALA A 63 23.91 13.40 -6.49
C ALA A 63 23.66 12.83 -5.07
N ASN A 64 22.76 13.44 -4.30
CA ASN A 64 22.39 13.00 -2.95
C ASN A 64 21.05 12.24 -2.91
N GLY A 65 20.51 11.84 -4.06
CA GLY A 65 19.17 11.28 -4.18
C GLY A 65 18.08 12.36 -4.14
N TRP A 66 16.85 11.95 -4.41
CA TRP A 66 15.66 12.77 -4.19
C TRP A 66 15.42 12.93 -2.68
N ARG A 67 14.96 14.11 -2.24
CA ARG A 67 14.59 14.33 -0.83
C ARG A 67 13.17 13.89 -0.56
N TRP A 68 12.26 14.04 -1.52
CA TRP A 68 10.87 13.56 -1.40
C TRP A 68 10.76 12.03 -1.20
N THR A 69 11.77 11.26 -1.65
CA THR A 69 11.80 9.81 -1.40
C THR A 69 12.13 9.50 0.05
N ARG A 70 12.78 10.41 0.78
CA ARG A 70 13.13 10.24 2.19
C ARG A 70 11.89 10.53 3.03
N ARG A 71 11.31 9.50 3.62
CA ARG A 71 10.18 9.60 4.53
C ARG A 71 10.56 9.14 5.92
N LEU A 72 9.80 9.59 6.90
CA LEU A 72 9.88 9.07 8.26
C LEU A 72 8.85 7.95 8.39
N MET A 73 9.31 6.75 8.73
CA MET A 73 8.45 5.66 9.16
C MET A 73 8.09 5.90 10.62
N ARG A 74 6.83 5.62 10.98
CA ARG A 74 6.36 5.59 12.36
C ARG A 74 5.73 4.23 12.62
N VAL A 75 6.25 3.49 13.59
CA VAL A 75 5.72 2.19 14.00
C VAL A 75 5.23 2.33 15.43
N GLN A 76 3.95 2.03 15.65
CA GLN A 76 3.34 1.98 16.98
C GLN A 76 3.51 0.57 17.52
N MET A 77 4.13 0.46 18.69
CA MET A 77 4.32 -0.80 19.40
C MET A 77 3.31 -0.88 20.52
N GLY A 78 2.71 -2.05 20.68
CA GLY A 78 1.83 -2.37 21.81
C GLY A 78 2.56 -3.25 22.82
N SER A 79 2.11 -3.19 24.06
CA SER A 79 2.57 -4.06 25.16
C SER A 79 1.58 -5.17 25.51
N THR A 80 0.34 -5.03 25.05
CA THR A 80 -0.74 -5.95 25.38
C THR A 80 -0.80 -7.10 24.39
N GLU A 81 -0.72 -8.31 24.92
CA GLU A 81 -0.94 -9.57 24.21
C GLU A 81 -1.89 -10.40 25.08
N VAL A 82 -3.09 -10.68 24.57
CA VAL A 82 -4.07 -11.52 25.25
C VAL A 82 -4.21 -12.83 24.51
N THR A 83 -3.97 -13.92 25.23
CA THR A 83 -4.11 -15.27 24.67
C THR A 83 -5.37 -15.92 25.21
N GLY A 84 -6.08 -16.66 24.36
CA GLY A 84 -7.28 -17.37 24.77
C GLY A 84 -7.54 -18.63 23.93
N THR A 85 -8.65 -19.28 24.21
CA THR A 85 -9.14 -20.43 23.46
C THR A 85 -10.62 -20.20 23.16
N ALA A 86 -11.01 -20.34 21.90
CA ALA A 86 -12.37 -20.09 21.49
C ALA A 86 -13.34 -21.11 22.13
N ASP A 87 -14.34 -20.62 22.85
CA ASP A 87 -15.46 -21.42 23.35
C ASP A 87 -16.39 -21.81 22.18
N SER A 88 -16.54 -20.89 21.23
CA SER A 88 -17.23 -21.10 19.94
C SER A 88 -16.78 -20.04 18.93
N ALA A 89 -17.01 -20.29 17.65
CA ALA A 89 -16.68 -19.35 16.59
C ALA A 89 -17.56 -19.60 15.35
N GLY A 90 -17.55 -18.65 14.42
CA GLY A 90 -18.17 -18.74 13.11
C GLY A 90 -17.55 -17.74 12.14
N ALA A 91 -18.17 -17.60 10.96
CA ALA A 91 -17.63 -16.81 9.85
C ALA A 91 -17.26 -15.36 10.20
N THR A 92 -17.95 -14.73 11.15
CA THR A 92 -17.70 -13.33 11.52
C THR A 92 -17.58 -13.13 13.03
N THR A 93 -17.49 -14.21 13.81
CA THR A 93 -17.48 -14.11 15.27
C THR A 93 -16.56 -15.12 15.93
N LEU A 94 -15.98 -14.74 17.06
CA LEU A 94 -15.27 -15.62 17.98
C LEU A 94 -15.76 -15.31 19.40
N VAL A 95 -16.05 -16.34 20.18
CA VAL A 95 -16.54 -16.20 21.56
C VAL A 95 -15.54 -16.83 22.50
N ASP A 96 -15.10 -16.05 23.49
CA ASP A 96 -14.37 -16.53 24.66
C ASP A 96 -14.93 -15.81 25.89
N ALA A 97 -15.73 -16.53 26.68
CA ALA A 97 -16.39 -15.97 27.84
C ALA A 97 -15.40 -15.47 28.91
N THR A 98 -14.14 -15.94 28.90
CA THR A 98 -13.11 -15.49 29.85
C THR A 98 -12.63 -14.06 29.57
N LEU A 99 -12.79 -13.57 28.33
CA LEU A 99 -12.45 -12.18 27.97
C LEU A 99 -13.29 -11.17 28.76
N SER A 100 -14.56 -11.51 29.06
CA SER A 100 -15.48 -10.65 29.81
C SER A 100 -15.02 -10.30 31.22
N ALA A 101 -14.14 -11.11 31.80
CA ALA A 101 -13.54 -10.85 33.11
C ALA A 101 -12.39 -9.83 33.05
N THR A 102 -11.79 -9.64 31.87
CA THR A 102 -10.63 -8.76 31.64
C THR A 102 -11.07 -7.45 30.99
N TYR A 103 -11.94 -7.54 29.99
CA TYR A 103 -12.48 -6.42 29.22
C TYR A 103 -13.94 -6.28 29.58
N THR A 104 -14.25 -5.24 30.34
CA THR A 104 -15.50 -5.11 31.11
C THR A 104 -16.48 -4.09 30.53
N ALA A 105 -16.09 -3.40 29.45
CA ALA A 105 -16.96 -2.51 28.72
C ALA A 105 -17.09 -2.97 27.27
N ASP A 106 -18.30 -2.78 26.71
CA ASP A 106 -18.51 -2.98 25.30
C ASP A 106 -17.58 -2.05 24.52
N ASP A 107 -17.13 -2.50 23.35
CA ASP A 107 -16.17 -1.81 22.50
C ASP A 107 -14.71 -1.72 23.02
N ASP A 108 -14.37 -2.31 24.17
CA ASP A 108 -13.01 -2.25 24.75
C ASP A 108 -11.91 -2.77 23.78
N LEU A 109 -12.26 -3.71 22.90
CA LEU A 109 -11.36 -4.35 21.94
C LEU A 109 -11.54 -3.83 20.51
N ASN A 110 -12.37 -2.80 20.28
CA ASN A 110 -12.61 -2.31 18.94
C ASN A 110 -11.31 -1.78 18.32
N THR A 111 -11.11 -2.08 17.03
CA THR A 111 -9.92 -1.76 16.22
C THR A 111 -8.66 -2.57 16.54
N TRP A 112 -8.67 -3.39 17.58
CA TRP A 112 -7.58 -4.33 17.87
C TRP A 112 -7.58 -5.47 16.85
N TRP A 113 -6.55 -6.30 16.89
CA TRP A 113 -6.34 -7.40 15.96
C TRP A 113 -6.37 -8.74 16.69
N ILE A 114 -7.01 -9.73 16.08
CA ILE A 114 -7.06 -11.11 16.57
C ILE A 114 -6.39 -12.05 15.56
N TYR A 115 -5.57 -12.96 16.07
CA TYR A 115 -4.79 -13.95 15.32
C TYR A 115 -5.11 -15.34 15.82
N ILE A 116 -5.46 -16.25 14.93
CA ILE A 116 -5.63 -17.66 15.26
C ILE A 116 -4.28 -18.35 15.12
N THR A 117 -3.84 -19.00 16.19
CA THR A 117 -2.47 -19.52 16.36
C THR A 117 -2.38 -21.03 16.43
N SER A 118 -3.51 -21.71 16.55
CA SER A 118 -3.62 -23.15 16.37
C SER A 118 -5.07 -23.55 16.14
N GLY A 119 -5.26 -24.74 15.55
CA GLY A 119 -6.58 -25.32 15.31
C GLY A 119 -6.97 -25.25 13.84
N THR A 120 -8.28 -25.14 13.56
CA THR A 120 -8.80 -25.17 12.18
C THR A 120 -8.52 -23.86 11.47
N GLY A 121 -8.72 -22.72 12.13
CA GLY A 121 -8.44 -21.40 11.59
C GLY A 121 -6.97 -20.97 11.65
N ASP A 122 -6.02 -21.88 11.92
CA ASP A 122 -4.61 -21.53 12.11
C ASP A 122 -4.04 -20.70 10.94
N GLY A 123 -3.41 -19.57 11.28
CA GLY A 123 -2.88 -18.61 10.32
C GLY A 123 -3.89 -17.57 9.83
N SER A 124 -5.17 -17.67 10.22
CA SER A 124 -6.16 -16.63 9.96
C SER A 124 -6.07 -15.49 10.98
N TYR A 125 -6.35 -14.27 10.54
CA TYR A 125 -6.38 -13.09 11.42
C TYR A 125 -7.38 -12.05 10.96
N ALA A 126 -7.80 -11.14 11.84
CA ALA A 126 -8.78 -10.11 11.48
C ALA A 126 -8.68 -8.89 12.40
N GLN A 127 -9.18 -7.75 11.92
CA GLN A 127 -9.42 -6.59 12.75
C GLN A 127 -10.79 -6.72 13.44
N ILE A 128 -10.82 -6.47 14.73
CA ILE A 128 -12.04 -6.50 15.56
C ILE A 128 -12.86 -5.26 15.26
N THR A 129 -14.08 -5.47 14.77
CA THR A 129 -15.03 -4.40 14.45
C THR A 129 -15.97 -4.09 15.61
N ASP A 130 -16.22 -5.07 16.49
CA ASP A 130 -17.10 -4.93 17.65
C ASP A 130 -16.73 -5.97 18.73
N TYR A 131 -16.97 -5.64 20.00
CA TYR A 131 -16.80 -6.52 21.16
C TYR A 131 -17.97 -6.36 22.15
N THR A 132 -18.66 -7.47 22.40
CA THR A 132 -19.75 -7.56 23.38
C THR A 132 -19.26 -8.22 24.67
N THR A 133 -19.24 -7.44 25.75
CA THR A 133 -18.70 -7.87 27.06
C THR A 133 -19.47 -9.02 27.66
N LEU A 134 -20.81 -9.01 27.58
CA LEU A 134 -21.66 -9.96 28.31
C LEU A 134 -21.34 -11.42 27.97
N THR A 135 -20.93 -11.68 26.74
CA THR A 135 -20.63 -13.01 26.21
C THR A 135 -19.15 -13.21 25.91
N GLY A 136 -18.34 -12.15 25.90
CA GLY A 136 -16.98 -12.19 25.37
C GLY A 136 -16.96 -12.43 23.86
N THR A 137 -17.96 -11.92 23.14
CA THR A 137 -18.07 -12.08 21.68
C THR A 137 -17.26 -11.00 20.98
N ILE A 138 -16.32 -11.44 20.17
CA ILE A 138 -15.58 -10.64 19.19
C ILE A 138 -16.29 -10.78 17.85
N THR A 139 -16.51 -9.66 17.18
CA THR A 139 -17.05 -9.59 15.82
C THR A 139 -16.00 -9.03 14.88
N VAL A 140 -15.90 -9.64 13.69
CA VAL A 140 -14.98 -9.23 12.61
C VAL A 140 -15.76 -9.08 11.31
N ALA A 141 -15.24 -8.29 10.38
CA ALA A 141 -15.84 -8.15 9.04
C ALA A 141 -15.64 -9.41 8.19
N ASP A 142 -14.42 -9.94 8.20
CA ASP A 142 -14.01 -11.16 7.53
C ASP A 142 -12.70 -11.69 8.15
N TRP A 143 -12.45 -12.98 8.02
CA TRP A 143 -11.16 -13.59 8.38
C TRP A 143 -10.19 -13.47 7.22
N LEU A 144 -9.01 -12.92 7.47
CA LEU A 144 -7.94 -12.82 6.49
C LEU A 144 -7.03 -14.05 6.56
N ASP A 145 -6.51 -14.50 5.41
CA ASP A 145 -5.46 -15.50 5.35
C ASP A 145 -4.13 -14.96 5.91
N SER A 146 -3.11 -15.81 6.04
CA SER A 146 -1.76 -15.40 6.51
C SER A 146 -1.07 -14.32 5.66
N ASN A 147 -1.61 -13.96 4.49
CA ASN A 147 -1.09 -12.93 3.60
C ASN A 147 -1.91 -11.62 3.68
N GLY A 148 -2.96 -11.58 4.49
CA GLY A 148 -3.88 -10.44 4.58
C GLY A 148 -4.82 -10.31 3.39
N ASN A 149 -5.21 -11.44 2.77
CA ASN A 149 -6.26 -11.51 1.77
C ASN A 149 -7.55 -12.02 2.43
N ALA A 150 -8.71 -11.62 1.90
CA ALA A 150 -10.00 -12.17 2.31
C ALA A 150 -10.05 -13.70 2.10
N GLY A 151 -11.00 -14.37 2.76
CA GLY A 151 -11.15 -15.82 2.63
C GLY A 151 -10.18 -16.64 3.48
N GLY A 152 -9.72 -16.08 4.60
CA GLY A 152 -9.10 -16.85 5.67
C GLY A 152 -10.02 -17.98 6.15
N THR A 153 -9.42 -19.03 6.73
CA THR A 153 -10.21 -20.14 7.27
C THR A 153 -10.90 -19.71 8.56
N ASP A 154 -12.22 -19.87 8.63
CA ASP A 154 -13.01 -19.58 9.81
C ASP A 154 -12.50 -20.36 11.03
N PRO A 155 -12.34 -19.71 12.20
CA PRO A 155 -12.02 -20.42 13.42
C PRO A 155 -13.20 -21.26 13.89
N VAL A 156 -12.89 -22.27 14.69
CA VAL A 156 -13.86 -23.13 15.36
C VAL A 156 -13.65 -23.14 16.86
N ALA A 157 -14.58 -23.77 17.59
CA ALA A 157 -14.37 -24.03 19.01
C ALA A 157 -13.05 -24.80 19.22
N THR A 158 -12.33 -24.50 20.29
CA THR A 158 -10.99 -25.03 20.65
C THR A 158 -9.79 -24.44 19.91
N ASP A 159 -10.01 -23.59 18.90
CA ASP A 159 -8.91 -22.85 18.28
C ASP A 159 -8.30 -21.89 19.31
N THR A 160 -6.97 -21.76 19.32
CA THR A 160 -6.28 -20.81 20.21
C THR A 160 -6.03 -19.51 19.48
N PHE A 161 -6.13 -18.40 20.19
CA PHE A 161 -5.96 -17.09 19.59
C PHE A 161 -5.07 -16.18 20.43
N ILE A 162 -4.56 -15.14 19.77
CA ILE A 162 -3.85 -14.02 20.36
C ILE A 162 -4.52 -12.72 19.90
N ILE A 163 -4.72 -11.77 20.81
CA ILE A 163 -5.24 -10.44 20.54
C ILE A 163 -4.14 -9.41 20.82
N THR A 164 -3.91 -8.49 19.89
CA THR A 164 -2.94 -7.40 19.98
C THR A 164 -3.58 -6.06 19.63
N GLN A 165 -3.11 -4.96 20.22
CA GLN A 165 -3.65 -3.62 19.95
C GLN A 165 -3.43 -3.13 18.52
N TYR A 166 -2.28 -3.48 17.92
CA TYR A 166 -1.88 -3.09 16.57
C TYR A 166 -1.72 -4.31 15.68
N GLU A 167 -1.68 -4.11 14.36
CA GLU A 167 -1.36 -5.17 13.40
C GLU A 167 0.07 -5.67 13.67
N THR A 168 0.19 -6.95 14.00
CA THR A 168 1.45 -7.67 14.21
C THR A 168 1.55 -8.84 13.23
N VAL A 169 2.70 -9.50 13.20
CA VAL A 169 2.88 -10.74 12.43
C VAL A 169 2.70 -11.93 13.36
N ASP A 170 1.73 -12.79 13.05
CA ASP A 170 1.37 -13.99 13.83
C ASP A 170 0.99 -13.71 15.30
N GLY A 171 0.50 -12.50 15.61
CA GLY A 171 0.19 -12.08 16.99
C GLY A 171 1.42 -11.75 17.85
N ASP A 172 2.64 -11.79 17.32
CA ASP A 172 3.86 -11.48 18.07
C ASP A 172 4.07 -9.95 18.13
N ILE A 173 3.83 -9.34 19.29
CA ILE A 173 4.02 -7.88 19.52
C ILE A 173 5.46 -7.38 19.37
N SER A 174 6.42 -8.23 19.01
CA SER A 174 7.76 -7.80 18.58
C SER A 174 7.94 -7.73 17.07
N ARG A 175 6.93 -8.13 16.27
CA ARG A 175 6.99 -8.21 14.80
C ARG A 175 5.86 -7.38 14.21
N TYR A 176 6.22 -6.39 13.41
CA TYR A 176 5.24 -5.47 12.80
C TYR A 176 5.42 -5.44 11.29
N PRO A 177 4.35 -5.60 10.51
CA PRO A 177 4.44 -5.49 9.07
C PRO A 177 4.65 -4.03 8.67
N LEU A 178 5.56 -3.81 7.73
CA LEU A 178 5.82 -2.50 7.15
C LEU A 178 4.90 -2.26 5.94
N PRO A 179 4.63 -0.98 5.59
CA PRO A 179 3.86 -0.63 4.41
C PRO A 179 4.48 -1.16 3.12
N GLU A 180 3.66 -1.45 2.11
CA GLU A 180 4.11 -2.01 0.82
C GLU A 180 5.08 -1.09 0.04
N ASN A 181 5.07 0.21 0.33
CA ASN A 181 5.99 1.16 -0.30
C ASN A 181 7.40 1.14 0.32
N PHE A 182 7.61 0.36 1.38
CA PHE A 182 8.90 0.16 2.00
C PHE A 182 9.71 -0.87 1.22
N SER A 183 10.90 -0.48 0.77
CA SER A 183 11.71 -1.26 -0.18
C SER A 183 12.85 -2.07 0.47
N GLY A 184 12.88 -2.16 1.80
CA GLY A 184 13.93 -2.87 2.54
C GLY A 184 15.09 -1.98 3.00
N SER A 185 15.16 -0.72 2.56
CA SER A 185 16.27 0.20 2.89
C SER A 185 15.90 1.22 3.95
N VAL A 186 16.68 1.26 5.03
CA VAL A 186 16.66 2.32 6.05
C VAL A 186 17.79 3.32 5.79
N ASP A 187 17.51 4.60 5.96
CA ASP A 187 18.44 5.68 5.60
C ASP A 187 19.10 6.33 6.83
N GLY A 188 18.86 5.79 8.02
CA GLY A 188 19.34 6.38 9.26
C GLY A 188 18.90 5.62 10.50
N GLN A 189 19.18 6.23 11.65
CA GLN A 189 18.95 5.62 12.96
C GLN A 189 17.46 5.51 13.29
N ILE A 190 17.10 4.46 14.00
CA ILE A 190 15.78 4.28 14.62
C ILE A 190 15.80 4.80 16.06
N ALA A 191 14.77 5.55 16.43
CA ALA A 191 14.64 6.17 17.75
C ALA A 191 13.20 6.13 18.24
N TYR A 192 13.01 6.19 19.55
CA TYR A 192 11.70 6.44 20.14
C TYR A 192 11.22 7.87 19.83
N GLU A 193 9.91 8.07 19.86
CA GLU A 193 9.28 9.40 19.80
C GLU A 193 9.79 10.31 20.93
N ALA A 194 9.74 11.63 20.70
CA ALA A 194 10.16 12.64 21.67
C ALA A 194 9.49 12.45 23.04
N ASP A 195 10.17 12.90 24.10
CA ASP A 195 9.64 12.92 25.47
C ASP A 195 9.25 11.54 26.05
N THR A 196 9.73 10.45 25.42
CA THR A 196 9.70 9.12 26.02
C THR A 196 10.81 8.99 27.07
N ASN A 197 10.51 8.44 28.24
CA ASN A 197 11.47 8.28 29.35
C ASN A 197 12.45 7.10 29.12
N HIS A 198 12.75 6.79 27.86
CA HIS A 198 13.48 5.59 27.45
C HIS A 198 14.84 5.94 26.87
N SER A 199 15.76 4.99 26.90
CA SER A 199 17.09 5.21 26.33
C SER A 199 16.95 5.51 24.83
N PRO A 200 17.59 6.56 24.30
CA PRO A 200 17.21 7.15 23.02
C PRO A 200 17.61 6.33 21.78
N ILE A 201 18.22 5.15 21.95
CA ILE A 201 18.88 4.46 20.83
C ILE A 201 18.39 3.03 20.73
N ILE A 202 17.69 2.75 19.63
CA ILE A 202 17.54 1.41 19.08
C ILE A 202 18.64 1.25 18.03
N GLU A 203 19.35 0.12 18.06
CA GLU A 203 20.42 -0.19 17.12
C GLU A 203 19.89 -1.09 16.00
N TRP A 204 20.20 -0.74 14.75
CA TRP A 204 19.99 -1.64 13.62
C TRP A 204 20.98 -2.79 13.70
N VAL A 205 20.48 -4.01 13.78
CA VAL A 205 21.27 -5.24 13.80
C VAL A 205 20.93 -6.13 12.62
N ASP A 206 21.75 -7.14 12.40
CA ASP A 206 21.45 -8.17 11.42
C ASP A 206 20.34 -9.11 11.91
N GLU A 207 19.61 -9.68 10.96
CA GLU A 207 18.57 -10.67 11.25
C GLU A 207 19.11 -11.86 12.08
N SER A 208 20.32 -12.32 11.78
CA SER A 208 20.91 -13.49 12.45
C SER A 208 21.13 -13.25 13.94
N PHE A 209 21.41 -12.00 14.33
CA PHE A 209 21.57 -11.59 15.71
C PHE A 209 20.25 -11.69 16.49
N ILE A 210 19.15 -11.17 15.94
CA ILE A 210 17.83 -11.28 16.57
C ILE A 210 17.41 -12.75 16.67
N ARG A 211 17.54 -13.54 15.58
CA ARG A 211 17.21 -14.97 15.60
C ARG A 211 18.00 -15.72 16.69
N ARG A 212 19.29 -15.44 16.83
CA ARG A 212 20.16 -16.09 17.84
C ARG A 212 19.77 -15.75 19.27
N ARG A 213 19.41 -14.50 19.55
CA ARG A 213 19.02 -14.07 20.90
C ARG A 213 17.67 -14.65 21.30
N ARG A 214 16.68 -14.56 20.41
CA ARG A 214 15.33 -15.07 20.67
C ARG A 214 15.25 -16.61 20.70
N ALA A 215 16.20 -17.32 20.06
CA ALA A 215 16.30 -18.78 20.17
C ALA A 215 16.64 -19.27 21.59
N VAL A 216 17.27 -18.43 22.42
CA VAL A 216 17.65 -18.81 23.80
C VAL A 216 16.58 -18.37 24.79
N THR A 217 16.16 -17.10 24.74
CA THR A 217 15.15 -16.56 25.64
C THR A 217 14.51 -15.34 25.01
N VAL A 218 13.18 -15.29 25.02
CA VAL A 218 12.42 -14.08 24.68
C VAL A 218 12.27 -13.26 25.96
N VAL A 219 12.90 -12.10 26.00
CA VAL A 219 12.83 -11.16 27.13
C VAL A 219 11.85 -10.05 26.77
N THR A 220 11.06 -9.59 27.74
CA THR A 220 10.19 -8.41 27.60
C THR A 220 10.87 -7.20 28.23
N SER A 221 11.07 -6.14 27.48
CA SER A 221 11.68 -4.87 27.92
C SER A 221 11.50 -3.80 26.83
N TYR A 222 12.02 -2.60 27.07
CA TYR A 222 12.17 -1.61 26.00
C TYR A 222 13.10 -2.16 24.90
N PRO A 223 12.62 -2.25 23.65
CA PRO A 223 13.45 -2.64 22.52
C PRO A 223 14.77 -1.87 22.46
N ARG A 224 15.85 -2.57 22.17
CA ARG A 224 17.19 -1.99 21.96
C ARG A 224 17.77 -2.31 20.61
N TYR A 225 17.23 -3.32 19.95
CA TYR A 225 17.66 -3.81 18.66
C TYR A 225 16.47 -3.89 17.74
N ALA A 226 16.67 -3.52 16.48
CA ALA A 226 15.71 -3.73 15.42
C ALA A 226 16.39 -4.31 14.19
N ALA A 227 15.68 -5.16 13.45
CA ALA A 227 16.10 -5.62 12.14
C ALA A 227 14.90 -5.77 11.21
N ILE A 228 15.17 -5.71 9.91
CA ILE A 228 14.17 -5.74 8.85
C ILE A 228 14.26 -7.05 8.11
N PHE A 229 13.10 -7.65 7.86
CA PHE A 229 12.98 -8.97 7.26
C PHE A 229 12.02 -8.85 6.07
N PRO A 230 12.27 -9.55 4.95
CA PRO A 230 11.21 -9.88 4.02
C PRO A 230 10.12 -10.64 4.79
N LEU A 231 8.86 -10.25 4.61
CA LEU A 231 7.75 -11.06 5.11
C LEU A 231 7.67 -12.30 4.21
N GLU A 232 8.21 -13.42 4.68
CA GLU A 232 8.14 -14.68 3.95
C GLU A 232 6.73 -15.28 4.15
N PRO A 233 5.95 -15.54 3.08
CA PRO A 233 4.65 -16.17 3.21
C PRO A 233 4.82 -17.60 3.71
N ASN A 234 3.91 -18.06 4.58
CA ASN A 234 3.86 -19.45 5.03
C ASN A 234 3.44 -20.35 3.85
N ALA A 235 4.45 -20.90 3.16
CA ALA A 235 4.53 -22.14 2.37
C ALA A 235 3.40 -22.62 1.42
N ALA A 236 2.24 -21.96 1.24
CA ALA A 236 1.15 -22.49 0.40
C ALA A 236 0.71 -21.60 -0.78
N GLY A 237 1.19 -20.36 -0.87
CA GLY A 237 0.91 -19.49 -2.01
C GLY A 237 1.92 -18.36 -2.07
N ALA A 238 2.44 -18.07 -3.26
CA ALA A 238 3.15 -16.82 -3.46
C ALA A 238 2.12 -15.68 -3.36
N GLY A 239 1.92 -15.14 -2.16
CA GLY A 239 1.08 -13.97 -1.97
C GLY A 239 1.56 -12.81 -2.87
N PRO A 240 0.65 -12.03 -3.48
CA PRO A 240 1.02 -10.97 -4.42
C PRO A 240 1.74 -9.77 -3.75
N LYS A 241 1.78 -9.71 -2.41
CA LYS A 241 2.27 -8.57 -1.63
C LYS A 241 3.70 -8.83 -1.12
N ARG A 242 4.70 -8.20 -1.77
CA ARG A 242 6.05 -8.11 -1.21
C ARG A 242 6.05 -7.11 -0.06
N ARG A 243 5.84 -7.59 1.17
CA ARG A 243 5.97 -6.77 2.39
C ARG A 243 7.27 -7.08 3.10
N PHE A 244 7.71 -6.14 3.91
CA PHE A 244 8.76 -6.35 4.91
C PHE A 244 8.12 -6.31 6.28
N GLU A 245 8.75 -6.92 7.27
CA GLU A 245 8.44 -6.73 8.69
C GLU A 245 9.65 -6.12 9.40
N ILE A 246 9.39 -5.37 10.46
CA ILE A 246 10.39 -4.98 11.44
C ILE A 246 10.25 -5.87 12.67
N ARG A 247 11.36 -6.40 13.15
CA ARG A 247 11.42 -7.17 14.40
C ARG A 247 12.22 -6.42 15.45
N PHE A 248 11.67 -6.38 16.65
CA PHE A 248 12.28 -5.77 17.82
C PHE A 248 12.82 -6.82 18.80
N ASP A 249 13.95 -6.53 19.44
CA ASP A 249 14.46 -7.27 20.58
C ASP A 249 14.99 -6.29 21.64
N PRO A 250 14.63 -6.43 22.93
CA PRO A 250 13.62 -7.34 23.50
C PRO A 250 12.17 -7.09 23.02
N LYS A 251 11.23 -7.98 23.37
CA LYS A 251 9.78 -7.82 23.12
C LYS A 251 9.27 -6.57 23.85
N PRO A 252 8.48 -5.68 23.22
CA PRO A 252 8.01 -4.44 23.86
C PRO A 252 7.29 -4.68 25.19
N SER A 253 7.61 -3.86 26.19
CA SER A 253 6.99 -3.89 27.53
C SER A 253 5.99 -2.75 27.79
N SER A 254 5.87 -1.82 26.85
CA SER A 254 5.08 -0.59 26.95
C SER A 254 4.60 -0.18 25.56
N ASP A 255 3.51 0.58 25.54
CA ASP A 255 2.99 1.17 24.32
C ASP A 255 3.88 2.36 23.96
N ASP A 256 4.59 2.26 22.85
CA ASP A 256 5.63 3.19 22.44
C ASP A 256 5.60 3.40 20.93
N VAL A 257 6.17 4.51 20.49
CA VAL A 257 6.30 4.82 19.07
C VAL A 257 7.77 4.90 18.72
N VAL A 258 8.14 4.23 17.64
CA VAL A 258 9.49 4.34 17.05
C VAL A 258 9.43 4.93 15.66
N GLU A 259 10.44 5.72 15.36
CA GLU A 259 10.56 6.43 14.11
C GLU A 259 11.93 6.18 13.47
N PHE A 260 11.94 6.03 12.15
CA PHE A 260 13.19 5.89 11.39
C PHE A 260 13.04 6.41 9.96
N PRO A 261 14.08 7.04 9.39
CA PRO A 261 14.05 7.48 8.01
C PRO A 261 14.24 6.31 7.04
N PHE A 262 13.51 6.33 5.92
CA PHE A 262 13.61 5.34 4.86
C PHE A 262 13.42 5.97 3.47
N THR A 263 13.90 5.26 2.45
CA THR A 263 13.69 5.63 1.05
C THR A 263 12.50 4.86 0.48
N VAL A 264 11.48 5.60 0.06
CA VAL A 264 10.34 5.06 -0.68
C VAL A 264 10.80 4.56 -2.05
N GLY A 265 10.43 3.32 -2.36
CA GLY A 265 10.64 2.74 -3.68
C GLY A 265 9.46 2.98 -4.62
N PHE A 266 9.69 2.77 -5.91
CA PHE A 266 8.64 2.59 -6.91
C PHE A 266 8.79 1.18 -7.50
N ASP A 267 7.77 0.34 -7.34
CA ASP A 267 7.76 -1.01 -7.92
C ASP A 267 7.27 -0.97 -9.37
N ARG A 268 5.95 -0.80 -9.53
CA ARG A 268 5.28 -0.68 -10.82
C ARG A 268 3.93 0.02 -10.72
N VAL A 269 3.47 0.52 -11.86
CA VAL A 269 2.09 0.91 -12.14
C VAL A 269 1.21 -0.33 -12.24
N TRP A 270 0.06 -0.26 -11.57
CA TRP A 270 -0.96 -1.29 -11.56
C TRP A 270 -2.26 -0.72 -12.12
N LEU A 271 -2.64 -1.18 -13.30
CA LEU A 271 -3.87 -0.79 -13.99
C LEU A 271 -4.23 -1.86 -15.01
N GLN A 272 -5.49 -2.26 -15.06
CA GLN A 272 -5.99 -3.19 -16.06
C GLN A 272 -7.24 -2.60 -16.72
N THR A 273 -7.38 -2.82 -18.02
CA THR A 273 -8.57 -2.44 -18.79
C THR A 273 -9.10 -3.66 -19.53
N GLY A 274 -10.33 -3.59 -19.98
CA GLY A 274 -10.96 -4.68 -20.71
C GLY A 274 -12.37 -4.34 -21.15
N THR A 275 -13.02 -5.34 -21.74
CA THR A 275 -14.42 -5.25 -22.16
C THR A 275 -15.15 -6.44 -21.55
N ASN A 276 -16.24 -6.17 -20.83
CA ASN A 276 -16.96 -7.25 -20.17
C ASN A 276 -17.58 -8.21 -21.19
N SER A 277 -17.48 -9.50 -20.89
CA SER A 277 -18.18 -10.59 -21.57
C SER A 277 -19.58 -10.81 -20.98
N ALA A 278 -19.80 -10.42 -19.72
CA ALA A 278 -21.08 -10.40 -19.04
C ALA A 278 -21.02 -9.46 -17.81
N GLY A 279 -22.17 -9.08 -17.26
CA GLY A 279 -22.25 -8.36 -15.99
C GLY A 279 -23.63 -8.47 -15.36
N ASP A 280 -23.70 -8.14 -14.08
CA ASP A 280 -24.90 -8.18 -13.25
C ASP A 280 -24.85 -7.07 -12.18
N THR A 281 -25.85 -7.00 -11.31
CA THR A 281 -25.95 -6.00 -10.24
C THR A 281 -24.80 -6.08 -9.22
N THR A 282 -24.14 -7.23 -9.09
CA THR A 282 -23.03 -7.43 -8.15
C THR A 282 -21.78 -8.03 -8.80
N SER A 283 -21.68 -8.03 -10.13
CA SER A 283 -20.49 -8.56 -10.78
C SER A 283 -20.25 -8.04 -12.19
N LEU A 284 -19.00 -8.16 -12.63
CA LEU A 284 -18.57 -7.96 -14.02
C LEU A 284 -17.65 -9.12 -14.40
N THR A 285 -17.90 -9.77 -15.53
CA THR A 285 -17.05 -10.86 -16.02
C THR A 285 -16.36 -10.46 -17.31
N ASP A 286 -15.03 -10.56 -17.36
CA ASP A 286 -14.24 -10.50 -18.58
C ASP A 286 -13.53 -11.84 -18.78
N SER A 287 -14.09 -12.65 -19.70
CA SER A 287 -13.56 -13.98 -20.00
C SER A 287 -12.19 -13.96 -20.67
N THR A 288 -11.74 -12.81 -21.21
CA THR A 288 -10.45 -12.69 -21.89
C THR A 288 -9.27 -12.65 -20.94
N ILE A 289 -9.52 -12.30 -19.67
CA ILE A 289 -8.52 -12.29 -18.59
C ILE A 289 -8.59 -13.53 -17.70
N ALA A 290 -9.42 -14.51 -18.05
CA ALA A 290 -9.54 -15.74 -17.30
C ALA A 290 -8.19 -16.47 -17.23
N ASN A 291 -7.78 -16.90 -16.03
CA ASN A 291 -6.51 -17.56 -15.72
C ASN A 291 -5.25 -16.69 -15.92
N HIS A 292 -5.38 -15.37 -16.11
CA HIS A 292 -4.22 -14.46 -16.23
C HIS A 292 -3.70 -14.00 -14.87
N TYR A 293 -4.60 -13.80 -13.91
CA TYR A 293 -4.31 -13.34 -12.55
C TYR A 293 -4.72 -14.42 -11.55
N PRO A 294 -4.04 -14.56 -10.40
CA PRO A 294 -4.49 -15.47 -9.36
C PRO A 294 -5.84 -15.01 -8.76
N ASP A 295 -6.51 -15.90 -8.05
CA ASP A 295 -7.71 -15.55 -7.26
C ASP A 295 -7.37 -14.41 -6.28
N ASP A 296 -8.37 -13.58 -5.96
CA ASP A 296 -8.29 -12.42 -5.06
C ASP A 296 -7.32 -11.30 -5.47
N TYR A 297 -6.68 -11.40 -6.63
CA TYR A 297 -5.62 -10.46 -7.04
C TYR A 297 -6.08 -8.99 -7.09
N PHE A 298 -7.35 -8.75 -7.45
CA PHE A 298 -7.93 -7.41 -7.55
C PHE A 298 -8.72 -7.00 -6.30
N ASN A 299 -8.67 -7.77 -5.20
CA ASN A 299 -9.47 -7.47 -4.03
C ASN A 299 -9.07 -6.12 -3.40
N GLY A 300 -10.06 -5.27 -3.11
CA GLY A 300 -9.88 -3.89 -2.64
C GLY A 300 -9.53 -2.88 -3.74
N TRP A 301 -9.45 -3.29 -5.01
CA TRP A 301 -9.25 -2.36 -6.13
C TRP A 301 -10.57 -1.70 -6.52
N VAL A 302 -10.49 -0.54 -7.15
CA VAL A 302 -11.64 0.17 -7.70
C VAL A 302 -11.78 -0.17 -9.17
N ILE A 303 -12.94 -0.70 -9.55
CA ILE A 303 -13.36 -0.89 -10.94
C ILE A 303 -14.29 0.25 -11.36
N LYS A 304 -14.07 0.82 -12.55
CA LYS A 304 -14.87 1.90 -13.14
C LYS A 304 -15.33 1.50 -14.53
N ILE A 305 -16.57 1.79 -14.88
CA ILE A 305 -17.11 1.58 -16.21
C ILE A 305 -16.96 2.88 -17.02
N VAL A 306 -16.17 2.80 -18.11
CA VAL A 306 -15.80 3.97 -18.92
C VAL A 306 -16.65 4.12 -20.19
N ASP A 307 -17.18 3.01 -20.71
CA ASP A 307 -18.07 3.01 -21.88
C ASP A 307 -19.10 1.86 -21.80
N GLY A 308 -20.21 1.99 -22.52
CA GLY A 308 -21.30 1.00 -22.56
C GLY A 308 -22.33 1.11 -21.43
N THR A 309 -23.07 0.03 -21.19
CA THR A 309 -24.07 -0.03 -20.10
C THR A 309 -23.36 0.09 -18.75
N GLY A 310 -23.86 0.95 -17.87
CA GLY A 310 -23.24 1.22 -16.58
C GLY A 310 -22.16 2.32 -16.61
N LYS A 311 -21.98 3.03 -17.73
CA LYS A 311 -21.02 4.14 -17.84
C LYS A 311 -21.14 5.13 -16.68
N PHE A 312 -19.98 5.52 -16.14
CA PHE A 312 -19.79 6.38 -14.96
C PHE A 312 -20.06 5.71 -13.60
N SER A 313 -20.45 4.44 -13.59
CA SER A 313 -20.50 3.66 -12.36
C SER A 313 -19.10 3.19 -11.94
N ASN A 314 -18.91 3.03 -10.65
CA ASN A 314 -17.70 2.47 -10.06
C ASN A 314 -18.05 1.56 -8.89
N ALA A 315 -17.13 0.69 -8.50
CA ALA A 315 -17.31 -0.19 -7.34
C ALA A 315 -15.94 -0.60 -6.78
N THR A 316 -15.92 -1.02 -5.52
CA THR A 316 -14.77 -1.72 -4.94
C THR A 316 -14.93 -3.20 -5.17
N VAL A 317 -13.92 -3.83 -5.75
CA VAL A 317 -13.84 -5.28 -5.97
C VAL A 317 -13.71 -5.98 -4.63
N THR A 318 -14.64 -6.86 -4.32
CA THR A 318 -14.68 -7.66 -3.08
C THR A 318 -14.10 -9.05 -3.27
N ASP A 319 -14.12 -9.57 -4.50
CA ASP A 319 -13.53 -10.86 -4.87
C ASP A 319 -13.20 -10.85 -6.37
N TYR A 320 -12.19 -11.63 -6.76
CA TYR A 320 -11.87 -11.93 -8.13
C TYR A 320 -11.65 -13.43 -8.35
N THR A 321 -12.50 -14.03 -9.19
CA THR A 321 -12.36 -15.43 -9.60
C THR A 321 -11.52 -15.54 -10.88
N SER A 322 -10.32 -16.11 -10.76
CA SER A 322 -9.34 -16.29 -11.84
C SER A 322 -9.90 -17.10 -13.01
N THR A 323 -10.51 -18.25 -12.72
CA THR A 323 -10.94 -19.21 -13.75
C THR A 323 -11.98 -18.65 -14.73
N THR A 324 -12.74 -17.65 -14.31
CA THR A 324 -13.77 -17.00 -15.13
C THR A 324 -13.42 -15.56 -15.50
N GLY A 325 -12.42 -14.94 -14.86
CA GLY A 325 -12.15 -13.52 -14.99
C GLY A 325 -13.28 -12.65 -14.44
N LYS A 326 -13.89 -13.09 -13.33
CA LYS A 326 -15.06 -12.46 -12.73
C LYS A 326 -14.65 -11.56 -11.57
N PHE A 327 -15.07 -10.31 -11.62
CA PHE A 327 -15.03 -9.36 -10.53
C PHE A 327 -16.37 -9.40 -9.79
N ASP A 328 -16.33 -9.62 -8.49
CA ASP A 328 -17.47 -9.47 -7.61
C ASP A 328 -17.37 -8.14 -6.87
N VAL A 329 -18.52 -7.48 -6.72
CA VAL A 329 -18.64 -6.17 -6.07
C VAL A 329 -19.87 -6.16 -5.17
N ALA A 330 -19.83 -5.39 -4.08
CA ALA A 330 -20.97 -5.29 -3.17
C ALA A 330 -22.16 -4.52 -3.80
N ASP A 331 -21.87 -3.41 -4.49
CA ASP A 331 -22.85 -2.58 -5.19
C ASP A 331 -22.13 -1.69 -6.22
N TRP A 332 -22.84 -1.28 -7.27
CA TRP A 332 -22.36 -0.28 -8.22
C TRP A 332 -22.75 1.13 -7.74
N LEU A 333 -21.74 1.94 -7.50
CA LEU A 333 -21.86 3.32 -7.04
C LEU A 333 -21.92 4.28 -8.24
N ALA A 334 -22.62 5.38 -8.07
CA ALA A 334 -22.59 6.50 -9.00
C ALA A 334 -21.22 7.21 -8.98
N ILE A 335 -21.00 8.12 -9.92
CA ILE A 335 -19.72 8.84 -10.08
C ILE A 335 -19.26 9.60 -8.83
N ASP A 336 -20.21 10.01 -7.98
CA ASP A 336 -19.95 10.72 -6.73
C ASP A 336 -19.75 9.77 -5.53
N GLY A 337 -19.76 8.46 -5.75
CA GLY A 337 -19.63 7.42 -4.74
C GLY A 337 -20.92 7.13 -3.97
N THR A 338 -22.05 7.73 -4.35
CA THR A 338 -23.34 7.40 -3.74
C THR A 338 -23.93 6.12 -4.32
N ALA A 339 -24.75 5.42 -3.54
CA ALA A 339 -25.45 4.22 -4.00
C ALA A 339 -26.42 4.53 -5.16
N GLY A 340 -26.67 3.55 -6.02
CA GLY A 340 -27.55 3.70 -7.18
C GLY A 340 -26.81 4.05 -8.48
N GLY A 341 -25.58 3.56 -8.64
CA GLY A 341 -24.94 3.49 -9.95
C GLY A 341 -25.75 2.62 -10.92
N LEU A 342 -25.48 2.79 -12.21
CA LEU A 342 -26.07 1.94 -13.25
C LEU A 342 -25.25 0.65 -13.40
N ASP A 343 -25.92 -0.49 -13.36
CA ASP A 343 -25.26 -1.80 -13.45
C ASP A 343 -24.79 -2.11 -14.89
N PRO A 344 -23.60 -2.68 -15.09
CA PRO A 344 -23.09 -3.09 -16.40
C PRO A 344 -23.67 -4.44 -16.86
N THR A 345 -25.00 -4.55 -16.87
CA THR A 345 -25.77 -5.80 -17.11
C THR A 345 -25.62 -6.41 -18.51
N VAL A 346 -25.00 -5.70 -19.44
CA VAL A 346 -24.85 -6.14 -20.83
C VAL A 346 -23.37 -6.25 -21.18
N ALA A 347 -23.03 -7.27 -21.98
CA ALA A 347 -21.69 -7.44 -22.55
C ALA A 347 -21.31 -6.26 -23.46
N GLY A 348 -20.02 -5.94 -23.54
CA GLY A 348 -19.50 -4.84 -24.35
C GLY A 348 -19.25 -3.53 -23.61
N ALA A 349 -19.50 -3.46 -22.30
CA ALA A 349 -19.09 -2.35 -21.45
C ALA A 349 -17.57 -2.38 -21.23
N ALA A 350 -16.92 -1.26 -21.49
CA ALA A 350 -15.49 -1.10 -21.25
C ALA A 350 -15.24 -0.67 -19.80
N TYR A 351 -14.21 -1.22 -19.19
CA TYR A 351 -13.87 -0.94 -17.79
C TYR A 351 -12.38 -0.67 -17.60
N VAL A 352 -12.08 -0.02 -16.47
CA VAL A 352 -10.75 0.20 -15.92
C VAL A 352 -10.76 -0.26 -14.47
N VAL A 353 -9.81 -1.10 -14.06
CA VAL A 353 -9.63 -1.52 -12.67
C VAL A 353 -8.23 -1.14 -12.18
N GLN A 354 -8.16 -0.53 -10.99
CA GLN A 354 -6.94 0.04 -10.44
C GLN A 354 -6.94 0.02 -8.90
N PRO A 355 -5.78 0.03 -8.24
CA PRO A 355 -5.72 0.14 -6.77
C PRO A 355 -6.42 1.41 -6.27
N LEU A 356 -6.93 1.37 -5.03
CA LEU A 356 -7.62 2.50 -4.39
C LEU A 356 -6.77 3.78 -4.37
N ILE A 357 -5.45 3.64 -4.14
CA ILE A 357 -4.49 4.74 -4.24
C ILE A 357 -3.62 4.47 -5.47
N ASN A 358 -3.94 5.14 -6.59
CA ASN A 358 -3.22 4.98 -7.85
C ASN A 358 -2.52 6.28 -8.27
N THR A 359 -1.67 6.83 -7.41
CA THR A 359 -0.86 8.03 -7.68
C THR A 359 0.63 7.68 -7.68
N HIS A 360 1.44 8.43 -8.43
CA HIS A 360 2.89 8.21 -8.41
C HIS A 360 3.51 8.68 -7.08
N PRO A 361 4.61 8.05 -6.62
CA PRO A 361 5.11 8.22 -5.25
C PRO A 361 5.71 9.60 -4.94
N ALA A 362 6.04 10.39 -5.97
CA ALA A 362 6.61 11.74 -5.82
C ALA A 362 5.61 12.78 -5.30
N GLY A 363 4.30 12.52 -5.47
CA GLY A 363 3.22 13.44 -5.08
C GLY A 363 3.01 14.60 -6.06
N TYR A 364 1.89 15.29 -5.88
CA TYR A 364 1.27 16.25 -6.83
C TYR A 364 2.19 17.38 -7.34
N ARG A 365 3.28 17.67 -6.61
CA ARG A 365 4.23 18.73 -6.96
C ARG A 365 5.16 18.37 -8.10
N PHE A 366 5.29 17.08 -8.42
CA PHE A 366 6.18 16.56 -9.45
C PHE A 366 5.42 16.06 -10.70
N ASP A 367 4.11 16.25 -10.74
CA ASP A 367 3.22 15.70 -11.76
C ASP A 367 3.65 16.08 -13.17
N ASP A 368 3.89 17.37 -13.43
CA ASP A 368 4.33 17.88 -14.73
C ASP A 368 5.68 17.26 -15.17
N THR A 369 6.60 17.06 -14.22
CA THR A 369 7.91 16.46 -14.51
C THR A 369 7.80 14.96 -14.75
N VAL A 370 6.96 14.27 -13.99
CA VAL A 370 6.70 12.83 -14.16
C VAL A 370 6.00 12.57 -15.48
N GLU A 371 5.00 13.38 -15.82
CA GLU A 371 4.33 13.35 -17.11
C GLU A 371 5.32 13.58 -18.26
N SER A 372 6.13 14.62 -18.18
CA SER A 372 7.10 14.93 -19.23
C SER A 372 8.17 13.82 -19.34
N ALA A 373 8.51 13.14 -18.24
CA ALA A 373 9.36 11.94 -18.27
C ALA A 373 8.68 10.76 -19.00
N CYS A 374 7.37 10.57 -18.78
CA CYS A 374 6.58 9.56 -19.48
C CYS A 374 6.48 9.86 -20.99
N LEU A 375 6.23 11.12 -21.36
CA LEU A 375 6.21 11.54 -22.77
C LEU A 375 7.59 11.44 -23.44
N ALA A 376 8.66 11.78 -22.73
CA ALA A 376 10.03 11.60 -23.18
C ALA A 376 10.34 10.12 -23.44
N LYS A 377 9.79 9.21 -22.64
CA LYS A 377 9.90 7.76 -22.89
C LYS A 377 9.01 7.31 -24.03
N ALA A 378 7.80 7.84 -24.15
CA ALA A 378 6.93 7.56 -25.28
C ALA A 378 7.60 7.90 -26.62
N GLU A 379 8.27 9.05 -26.70
CA GLU A 379 9.07 9.47 -27.86
C GLU A 379 10.18 8.47 -28.24
N THR A 380 10.74 7.73 -27.28
CA THR A 380 11.78 6.71 -27.56
C THR A 380 11.23 5.34 -27.95
N HIS A 381 9.97 5.05 -27.63
CA HIS A 381 9.35 3.74 -27.83
C HIS A 381 8.35 3.73 -28.98
N ILE A 382 7.83 4.88 -29.38
CA ILE A 382 6.80 5.03 -30.41
C ILE A 382 7.37 5.89 -31.53
N ASP A 383 7.58 5.29 -32.71
CA ASP A 383 8.20 5.95 -33.86
C ASP A 383 7.44 7.20 -34.30
N ASP A 384 6.10 7.19 -34.20
CA ASP A 384 5.24 8.34 -34.55
C ASP A 384 5.36 9.54 -33.58
N MET A 385 5.98 9.33 -32.43
CA MET A 385 6.28 10.39 -31.46
C MET A 385 7.70 10.93 -31.61
N ALA A 386 8.56 10.29 -32.41
CA ALA A 386 9.95 10.69 -32.59
C ALA A 386 10.07 12.12 -33.13
N GLY A 387 10.89 12.95 -32.46
CA GLY A 387 11.19 14.31 -32.92
C GLY A 387 10.21 15.38 -32.41
N ARG A 388 9.25 15.02 -31.55
CA ARG A 388 8.39 16.01 -30.85
C ARG A 388 9.16 16.80 -29.78
N GLY A 389 10.35 16.34 -29.38
CA GLY A 389 11.24 17.09 -28.50
C GLY A 389 10.88 17.00 -27.01
N PHE A 390 10.03 16.04 -26.62
CA PHE A 390 9.66 15.80 -25.23
C PHE A 390 10.87 15.44 -24.38
N TYR A 391 11.82 14.66 -24.93
CA TYR A 391 13.05 14.33 -24.22
C TYR A 391 13.89 15.58 -23.87
N ARG A 392 13.97 16.55 -24.79
CA ARG A 392 14.70 17.81 -24.55
C ARG A 392 13.98 18.68 -23.52
N LYS A 393 12.67 18.85 -23.66
CA LYS A 393 11.85 19.58 -22.69
C LYS A 393 12.05 19.01 -21.27
N TRP A 394 11.94 17.69 -21.12
CA TRP A 394 12.13 17.03 -19.84
C TRP A 394 13.54 17.26 -19.27
N LEU A 395 14.59 17.10 -20.09
CA LEU A 395 15.98 17.21 -19.64
C LEU A 395 16.40 18.64 -19.31
N ASP A 396 15.98 19.61 -20.14
CA ASP A 396 16.47 20.99 -20.11
C ASP A 396 15.60 21.92 -19.26
N GLU A 397 14.30 21.63 -19.12
CA GLU A 397 13.33 22.48 -18.41
C GLU A 397 12.79 21.79 -17.14
N ASP A 398 12.06 20.67 -17.32
CA ASP A 398 11.27 20.10 -16.22
C ASP A 398 12.14 19.44 -15.14
N LEU A 399 13.19 18.70 -15.53
CA LEU A 399 14.08 18.02 -14.58
C LEU A 399 14.89 19.03 -13.72
N PRO A 400 15.50 20.08 -14.26
CA PRO A 400 16.13 21.12 -13.46
C PRO A 400 15.18 21.79 -12.47
N ASP A 401 13.93 22.04 -12.88
CA ASP A 401 12.93 22.65 -12.01
C ASP A 401 12.45 21.70 -10.91
N ALA A 402 12.26 20.41 -11.21
CA ALA A 402 12.02 19.40 -10.18
C ALA A 402 13.16 19.31 -9.17
N LYS A 403 14.43 19.39 -9.62
CA LYS A 403 15.59 19.39 -8.70
C LYS A 403 15.59 20.62 -7.79
N LYS A 404 15.25 21.81 -8.32
CA LYS A 404 15.09 23.03 -7.51
C LYS A 404 13.92 22.91 -6.54
N LEU A 405 12.81 22.33 -6.98
CA LEU A 405 11.60 22.13 -6.18
C LEU A 405 11.88 21.18 -5.01
N ASP A 406 12.49 20.03 -5.27
CA ASP A 406 12.88 19.06 -4.24
C ASP A 406 13.86 19.68 -3.23
N ALA A 407 14.83 20.48 -3.70
CA ALA A 407 15.76 21.20 -2.84
C ALA A 407 15.06 22.23 -1.92
N ARG A 408 13.91 22.78 -2.33
CA ARG A 408 13.10 23.76 -1.57
C ARG A 408 12.00 23.13 -0.72
N ALA A 409 11.44 22.01 -1.17
CA ALA A 409 10.25 21.37 -0.58
C ALA A 409 10.57 20.57 0.68
N ALA A 410 11.80 20.08 0.82
CA ALA A 410 12.22 19.41 2.03
C ALA A 410 12.46 20.43 3.17
N PRO A 411 11.98 20.17 4.40
CA PRO A 411 12.49 20.86 5.58
C PRO A 411 14.01 20.81 5.55
N ARG A 412 14.68 21.96 5.70
CA ARG A 412 16.14 22.00 5.87
C ARG A 412 16.43 21.22 7.14
N SER A 413 16.91 20.00 6.99
CA SER A 413 16.91 18.95 8.02
C SER A 413 15.51 18.66 8.55
N VAL A 414 14.93 17.51 8.18
CA VAL A 414 14.14 16.78 9.18
C VAL A 414 15.19 16.25 10.16
N GLY A 415 15.69 17.14 11.01
CA GLY A 415 16.32 16.68 12.24
C GLY A 415 15.29 15.82 12.94
N THR A 416 15.74 14.81 13.67
CA THR A 416 14.86 14.04 14.55
C THR A 416 13.97 15.04 15.31
N MET A 417 12.64 14.99 15.13
CA MET A 417 11.74 15.84 15.91
C MET A 417 11.90 15.59 17.43
N ASN A 418 12.62 14.52 17.77
CA ASN A 418 12.84 13.97 19.09
C ASN A 418 14.09 14.51 19.80
N LYS A 419 14.82 15.48 19.21
CA LYS A 419 15.94 16.15 19.90
C LYS A 419 15.54 17.57 20.30
N SER A 420 14.85 17.68 21.43
CA SER A 420 14.68 18.95 22.16
C SER A 420 16.03 19.40 22.76
N GLY A 421 16.93 19.94 21.94
CA GLY A 421 18.23 20.37 22.44
C GLY A 421 19.03 21.10 21.40
N LYS A 422 19.55 22.28 21.75
CA LYS A 422 20.48 23.11 20.98
C LYS A 422 21.86 22.46 20.81
N GLY A 423 21.90 21.23 20.35
CA GLY A 423 23.11 20.49 20.02
C GLY A 423 22.93 19.92 18.63
N SER A 424 23.39 20.66 17.62
CA SER A 424 23.73 20.09 16.33
C SER A 424 24.83 19.05 16.57
N GLU A 425 24.45 17.82 16.92
CA GLU A 425 25.31 16.69 16.61
C GLU A 425 25.49 16.74 15.10
N LEU A 426 26.71 17.09 14.72
CA LEU A 426 27.22 16.91 13.38
C LEU A 426 26.99 15.45 13.03
N LEU A 427 25.84 15.13 12.42
CA LEU A 427 25.83 14.17 11.35
C LEU A 427 27.07 14.54 10.53
N ARG A 428 27.99 13.58 10.37
CA ARG A 428 29.02 13.70 9.32
C ARG A 428 28.32 13.63 7.97
N ASP A 429 27.41 14.57 7.73
CA ASP A 429 26.93 14.93 6.42
C ASP A 429 28.14 15.43 5.65
N ARG A 430 28.23 15.04 4.39
CA ARG A 430 29.07 15.76 3.44
C ARG A 430 28.66 17.22 3.51
N THR A 431 29.52 18.04 4.10
CA THR A 431 29.34 19.48 4.25
C THR A 431 29.03 20.09 2.89
N PHE A 432 27.84 20.69 2.77
CA PHE A 432 27.42 21.49 1.63
C PHE A 432 28.18 22.83 1.62
N ASN A 433 29.36 22.85 1.02
CA ASN A 433 30.02 24.10 0.61
C ASN A 433 29.61 24.39 -0.84
N ASP A 434 28.44 24.98 -1.05
CA ASP A 434 28.05 25.38 -2.41
C ASP A 434 27.21 26.66 -2.42
N ILE A 435 27.71 27.72 -1.77
CA ILE A 435 27.40 29.11 -2.12
C ILE A 435 28.63 29.98 -1.82
N THR A 436 29.54 30.13 -2.79
CA THR A 436 30.45 31.29 -2.81
C THR A 436 29.67 32.48 -3.33
N PHE A 437 29.30 33.41 -2.45
CA PHE A 437 28.95 34.76 -2.87
C PHE A 437 30.25 35.47 -3.26
N ASN A 438 30.49 35.66 -4.56
CA ASN A 438 31.51 36.60 -5.00
C ASN A 438 30.99 38.01 -4.72
N ALA A 439 31.78 38.79 -3.96
CA ALA A 439 31.60 40.23 -3.77
C ALA A 439 32.01 41.01 -5.02
#